data_AF-A0A1Q6L6R1-F1
#
_entry.id   AF-A0A1Q6L6R1-F1
#
_cell.length_a   1.000
_cell.length_b   1.000
_cell.length_c   1.000
_cell.angle_alpha   90.00
_cell.angle_beta   90.00
_cell.angle_gamma   90.00
#
_symmetry.space_group_name_H-M   'P 1'
#
loop_
_entity.id
_entity.type
_entity.pdbx_description
1 polymer ?
#
loop_
_entity_poly.entity_id
_entity_poly.type
_entity_poly.pdbx_seq_one_letter_code
_entity_poly.pdbx_strand_id
1 'polypeptide(L)'
;MNEKILKMYFEDKMKQIEIAKELNISKYKVSRVVTKDFRYKLEKEKRKEINKKKHNAQTMQYIAKKRKQRKDGDIAYAQLRQMHIQASRELSGGRKTINNRAFRKWNSSIYNYNKNTKSYHLKSGIITGYDVPKKILWE
;
A
#
# COMPACT_ATOMS: atom_id res chain seq x y z
N MET A 1 -2.69 -35.69 -39.93
CA MET A 1 -2.72 -35.87 -38.45
C MET A 1 -1.75 -34.94 -37.73
N ASN A 2 -0.49 -34.86 -38.15
CA ASN A 2 0.50 -33.96 -37.53
C ASN A 2 0.14 -32.47 -37.70
N GLU A 3 -0.34 -32.07 -38.88
CA GLU A 3 -0.79 -30.69 -39.13
C GLU A 3 -1.96 -30.27 -38.23
N LYS A 4 -2.90 -31.18 -37.96
CA LYS A 4 -4.01 -30.94 -37.04
C LYS A 4 -3.52 -30.66 -35.61
N ILE A 5 -2.50 -31.40 -35.16
CA ILE A 5 -1.85 -31.17 -33.86
C ILE A 5 -1.17 -29.79 -33.82
N LEU A 6 -0.47 -29.41 -34.89
CA LEU A 6 0.21 -28.12 -34.97
C LEU A 6 -0.80 -26.97 -34.98
N LYS A 7 -1.91 -27.10 -35.73
CA LYS A 7 -3.00 -26.12 -35.74
C LYS A 7 -3.58 -25.91 -34.34
N MET A 8 -3.98 -26.99 -33.67
CA MET A 8 -4.55 -26.91 -32.32
C MET A 8 -3.58 -26.34 -31.27
N TYR A 9 -2.27 -26.54 -31.46
CA TYR A 9 -1.27 -25.99 -30.55
C TYR A 9 -0.94 -24.53 -30.82
N PHE A 10 -0.74 -24.14 -32.09
CA PHE A 10 -0.26 -22.80 -32.43
C PHE A 10 -1.38 -21.79 -32.66
N GLU A 11 -2.49 -22.20 -33.27
CA GLU A 11 -3.64 -21.33 -33.56
C GLU A 11 -4.63 -21.35 -32.40
N ASP A 12 -5.13 -22.53 -32.04
CA ASP A 12 -6.17 -22.66 -31.00
C ASP A 12 -5.62 -22.54 -29.56
N LYS A 13 -4.29 -22.40 -29.44
CA LYS A 13 -3.56 -22.23 -28.17
C LYS A 13 -3.83 -23.32 -27.12
N MET A 14 -4.31 -24.49 -27.53
CA MET A 14 -4.63 -25.59 -26.62
C MET A 14 -3.38 -26.16 -25.93
N LYS A 15 -3.56 -26.81 -24.78
CA LYS A 15 -2.48 -27.55 -24.11
C LYS A 15 -2.30 -28.91 -24.79
N GLN A 16 -1.06 -29.41 -24.78
CA GLN A 16 -0.76 -30.74 -25.35
C GLN A 16 -1.60 -31.88 -24.74
N ILE A 17 -2.02 -31.75 -23.47
CA ILE A 17 -2.88 -32.71 -22.78
C ILE A 17 -4.32 -32.66 -23.34
N GLU A 18 -4.82 -31.47 -23.64
CA GLU A 18 -6.17 -31.27 -24.21
C GLU A 18 -6.22 -31.83 -25.64
N ILE A 19 -5.19 -31.50 -26.44
CA ILE A 19 -5.03 -32.03 -27.80
C ILE A 19 -4.95 -33.57 -27.80
N ALA A 20 -4.22 -34.15 -26.84
CA ALA A 20 -4.09 -35.59 -26.72
C ALA A 20 -5.44 -36.28 -26.41
N LYS A 21 -6.25 -35.67 -25.51
CA LYS A 21 -7.59 -36.15 -25.17
C LYS A 21 -8.53 -36.06 -26.38
N GLU A 22 -8.53 -34.93 -27.08
CA GLU A 22 -9.45 -34.68 -28.18
C GLU A 22 -9.16 -35.54 -29.42
N LEU A 23 -7.89 -35.80 -29.71
CA LEU A 23 -7.49 -36.66 -30.81
C LEU A 23 -7.36 -38.14 -30.41
N ASN A 24 -7.66 -38.48 -29.14
CA ASN A 24 -7.49 -39.80 -28.54
C ASN A 24 -6.12 -40.46 -28.86
N ILE A 25 -5.05 -39.68 -28.69
CA ILE A 25 -3.67 -40.10 -28.94
C ILE A 25 -2.82 -39.91 -27.69
N SER A 26 -1.68 -40.60 -27.64
CA SER A 26 -0.74 -40.40 -26.54
C SER A 26 -0.20 -38.97 -26.51
N LYS A 27 -0.11 -38.39 -25.30
CA LYS A 27 0.55 -37.09 -25.06
C LYS A 27 1.97 -37.06 -25.64
N TYR A 28 2.67 -38.20 -25.60
CA TYR A 28 4.01 -38.34 -26.17
C TYR A 28 4.03 -38.05 -27.67
N LYS A 29 3.05 -38.56 -28.43
CA LYS A 29 2.92 -38.31 -29.88
C LYS A 29 2.71 -36.82 -30.15
N VAL A 30 1.84 -36.16 -29.39
CA VAL A 30 1.60 -34.71 -29.48
C VAL A 30 2.89 -33.92 -29.19
N SER A 31 3.56 -34.23 -28.08
CA SER A 31 4.81 -33.58 -27.68
C SER A 31 5.86 -33.69 -28.79
N ARG A 32 6.10 -34.90 -29.32
CA ARG A 32 7.06 -35.15 -30.40
C ARG A 32 6.78 -34.36 -31.67
N VAL A 33 5.52 -34.18 -32.04
CA VAL A 33 5.14 -33.43 -33.25
C VAL A 33 5.38 -31.95 -33.04
N VAL A 34 4.94 -31.42 -31.89
CA VAL A 34 5.06 -30.00 -31.58
C VAL A 34 6.53 -29.58 -31.39
N THR A 35 7.35 -30.39 -30.70
CA THR A 35 8.76 -30.03 -30.41
C THR A 35 9.65 -30.02 -31.65
N LYS A 36 9.28 -30.73 -32.72
CA LYS A 36 10.01 -30.73 -33.99
C LYS A 36 9.77 -29.45 -34.80
N ASP A 37 8.68 -28.73 -34.54
CA ASP A 37 8.38 -27.49 -35.25
C ASP A 37 9.29 -26.34 -34.77
N PHE A 38 9.82 -25.57 -35.70
CA PHE A 38 10.72 -24.44 -35.41
C PHE A 38 10.06 -23.36 -34.55
N ARG A 39 8.73 -23.17 -34.67
CA ARG A 39 7.95 -22.16 -33.92
C ARG A 39 7.81 -22.50 -32.44
N TYR A 40 8.03 -23.76 -32.06
CA TYR A 40 7.77 -24.24 -30.71
C TYR A 40 8.56 -23.49 -29.64
N LYS A 41 9.85 -23.20 -29.88
CA LYS A 41 10.68 -22.49 -28.90
C LYS A 41 10.10 -21.11 -28.59
N LEU A 42 9.69 -20.36 -29.61
CA LEU A 42 9.11 -19.04 -29.48
C LEU A 42 7.76 -19.09 -28.76
N GLU A 43 6.88 -20.01 -29.16
CA GLU A 43 5.56 -20.18 -28.54
C GLU A 43 5.66 -20.61 -27.07
N LYS A 44 6.62 -21.48 -26.74
CA LYS A 44 6.87 -21.94 -25.36
C LYS A 44 7.26 -20.79 -24.45
N GLU A 45 8.17 -19.91 -24.88
CA GLU A 45 8.57 -18.74 -24.10
C GLU A 45 7.41 -17.74 -23.95
N LYS A 46 6.65 -17.47 -25.02
CA LYS A 46 5.43 -16.64 -24.94
C LYS A 46 4.43 -17.17 -23.92
N ARG A 47 4.15 -18.47 -23.95
CA ARG A 47 3.22 -19.12 -23.00
C ARG A 47 3.75 -19.06 -21.56
N LYS A 48 5.06 -19.18 -21.35
CA LYS A 48 5.68 -19.04 -20.02
C LYS A 48 5.46 -17.63 -19.46
N GLU A 49 5.64 -16.60 -20.28
CA GLU A 49 5.41 -15.22 -19.87
C GLU A 49 3.93 -14.93 -19.55
N ILE A 50 3.01 -15.39 -20.40
CA ILE A 50 1.56 -15.26 -20.17
C ILE A 50 1.15 -15.97 -18.87
N ASN A 51 1.64 -17.19 -18.64
CA ASN A 51 1.34 -17.93 -17.42
C ASN A 51 1.91 -17.24 -16.18
N LYS A 52 3.11 -16.64 -16.26
CA LYS A 52 3.68 -15.84 -15.17
C LYS A 52 2.79 -14.64 -14.85
N LYS A 53 2.33 -13.89 -15.86
CA LYS A 53 1.40 -12.76 -15.67
C LYS A 53 0.09 -13.21 -15.03
N LYS A 54 -0.50 -14.31 -15.51
CA LYS A 54 -1.74 -14.89 -14.96
C LYS A 54 -1.57 -15.34 -13.52
N HIS A 55 -0.48 -16.03 -13.21
CA HIS A 55 -0.17 -16.48 -11.85
C HIS A 55 -0.02 -15.30 -10.90
N ASN A 56 0.72 -14.26 -11.30
CA ASN A 56 0.89 -13.05 -10.49
C ASN A 56 -0.47 -12.38 -10.20
N ALA A 57 -1.32 -12.23 -11.22
CA ALA A 57 -2.66 -11.66 -11.06
C ALA A 57 -3.52 -12.49 -10.10
N GLN A 58 -3.50 -13.82 -10.20
CA GLN A 58 -4.23 -14.72 -9.31
C GLN A 58 -3.71 -14.62 -7.87
N THR A 59 -2.40 -14.58 -7.68
CA THR A 59 -1.77 -14.43 -6.37
C THR A 59 -2.12 -13.09 -5.73
N MET A 60 -2.12 -12.00 -6.51
CA MET A 60 -2.57 -10.68 -6.05
C MET A 60 -4.03 -10.70 -5.60
N GLN A 61 -4.93 -11.29 -6.38
CA GLN A 61 -6.34 -11.42 -6.03
C GLN A 61 -6.54 -12.27 -4.77
N TYR A 62 -5.83 -13.38 -4.64
CA TYR A 62 -5.88 -14.25 -3.47
C TYR A 62 -5.42 -13.52 -2.20
N ILE A 63 -4.29 -12.81 -2.26
CA ILE A 63 -3.78 -12.02 -1.14
C ILE A 63 -4.77 -10.91 -0.76
N ALA A 64 -5.32 -10.19 -1.74
CA ALA A 64 -6.30 -9.14 -1.50
C ALA A 64 -7.56 -9.70 -0.81
N LYS A 65 -8.09 -10.84 -1.30
CA LYS A 65 -9.23 -11.53 -0.70
C LYS A 65 -8.93 -11.96 0.73
N LYS A 66 -7.76 -12.55 0.99
CA LYS A 66 -7.33 -12.97 2.34
C LYS A 66 -7.19 -11.80 3.29
N ARG A 67 -6.65 -10.67 2.83
CA ARG A 67 -6.56 -9.42 3.62
C ARG A 67 -7.94 -8.85 3.95
N LYS A 68 -8.86 -8.86 2.98
CA LYS A 68 -10.24 -8.40 3.19
C LYS A 68 -10.96 -9.27 4.23
N GLN A 69 -10.87 -10.60 4.10
CA GLN A 69 -11.46 -11.53 5.07
C GLN A 69 -10.94 -11.31 6.50
N ARG A 70 -9.64 -11.01 6.67
CA ARG A 70 -9.07 -10.63 7.98
C ARG A 70 -9.57 -9.28 8.50
N LYS A 71 -9.87 -8.32 7.63
CA LYS A 71 -10.43 -7.03 8.08
C LYS A 71 -11.89 -7.16 8.50
N ASP A 72 -12.67 -7.95 7.77
CA ASP A 72 -14.12 -8.05 7.95
C ASP A 72 -14.52 -9.04 9.05
N GLY A 73 -13.65 -10.01 9.40
CA GLY A 73 -13.97 -11.08 10.36
C GLY A 73 -13.20 -11.07 11.69
N ASP A 74 -12.21 -10.18 11.87
CA ASP A 74 -11.26 -10.28 12.98
C ASP A 74 -11.50 -9.16 14.00
N ILE A 75 -12.29 -9.46 15.04
CA ILE A 75 -12.53 -8.59 16.20
C ILE A 75 -11.19 -8.07 16.76
N ALA A 76 -10.13 -8.87 16.68
CA ALA A 76 -8.78 -8.52 17.08
C ALA A 76 -8.19 -7.34 16.29
N TYR A 77 -8.47 -7.20 15.00
CA TYR A 77 -7.98 -6.07 14.20
C TYR A 77 -8.69 -4.76 14.58
N ALA A 78 -10.00 -4.83 14.84
CA ALA A 78 -10.75 -3.67 15.33
C ALA A 78 -10.25 -3.23 16.70
N GLN A 79 -10.01 -4.17 17.63
CA GLN A 79 -9.42 -3.90 18.94
C GLN A 79 -8.01 -3.31 18.83
N LEU A 80 -7.14 -3.88 17.99
CA LEU A 80 -5.80 -3.36 17.76
C LEU A 80 -5.81 -1.94 17.20
N ARG A 81 -6.73 -1.64 16.27
CA ARG A 81 -6.91 -0.29 15.74
C ARG A 81 -7.34 0.70 16.83
N GLN A 82 -8.25 0.30 17.72
CA GLN A 82 -8.65 1.15 18.85
C GLN A 82 -7.49 1.38 19.82
N MET A 83 -6.71 0.34 20.15
CA MET A 83 -5.51 0.48 20.98
C MET A 83 -4.50 1.46 20.36
N HIS A 84 -4.26 1.40 19.06
CA HIS A 84 -3.39 2.38 18.39
C HIS A 84 -3.93 3.81 18.42
N ILE A 85 -5.24 3.99 18.24
CA ILE A 85 -5.88 5.31 18.35
C ILE A 85 -5.72 5.86 19.78
N GLN A 86 -5.96 5.02 20.79
CA GLN A 86 -5.79 5.39 22.18
C GLN A 86 -4.34 5.75 22.51
N ALA A 87 -3.39 4.89 22.16
CA ALA A 87 -1.97 5.14 22.36
C ALA A 87 -1.50 6.42 21.66
N SER A 88 -1.97 6.68 20.44
CA SER A 88 -1.66 7.92 19.72
C SER A 88 -2.19 9.16 20.45
N ARG A 89 -3.40 9.09 21.03
CA ARG A 89 -3.97 10.18 21.84
C ARG A 89 -3.19 10.42 23.13
N GLU A 90 -2.79 9.35 23.81
CA GLU A 90 -2.01 9.42 25.05
C GLU A 90 -0.60 9.97 24.80
N LEU A 91 0.09 9.47 23.77
CA LEU A 91 1.46 9.88 23.42
C LEU A 91 1.54 11.28 22.80
N SER A 92 0.54 11.69 22.00
CA SER A 92 0.51 13.05 21.43
C SER A 92 0.16 14.13 22.46
N GLY A 93 -0.17 13.74 23.70
CA GLY A 93 -0.66 14.65 24.73
C GLY A 93 -2.04 15.25 24.43
N GLY A 94 -2.73 14.78 23.37
CA GLY A 94 -4.01 15.31 22.89
C GLY A 94 -3.91 16.60 22.07
N ARG A 95 -5.07 17.20 21.71
CA ARG A 95 -5.14 18.56 21.12
C ARG A 95 -4.91 19.61 22.20
N LYS A 96 -3.69 19.71 22.73
CA LYS A 96 -3.32 20.80 23.64
C LYS A 96 -2.87 21.98 22.80
N THR A 97 -3.63 23.07 22.85
CA THR A 97 -3.16 24.37 22.36
C THR A 97 -1.92 24.76 23.16
N ILE A 98 -0.91 25.33 22.51
CA ILE A 98 0.28 25.81 23.19
C ILE A 98 -0.13 26.81 24.27
N ASN A 99 0.34 26.63 25.50
CA ASN A 99 0.06 27.59 26.55
C ASN A 99 0.89 28.86 26.35
N ASN A 100 0.41 30.00 26.86
CA ASN A 100 1.07 31.30 26.68
C ASN A 100 2.54 31.29 27.16
N ARG A 101 2.85 30.52 28.21
CA ARG A 101 4.21 30.42 28.77
C ARG A 101 5.17 29.70 27.83
N ALA A 102 4.75 28.58 27.26
CA ALA A 102 5.49 27.82 26.25
C ALA A 102 5.64 28.66 24.98
N PHE A 103 4.59 29.36 24.57
CA PHE A 103 4.65 30.30 23.45
C PHE A 103 5.73 31.37 23.67
N ARG A 104 5.79 32.01 24.84
CA ARG A 104 6.85 32.98 25.18
C ARG A 104 8.23 32.34 25.30
N LYS A 105 8.33 31.11 25.80
CA LYS A 105 9.63 30.42 25.91
C LYS A 105 10.20 30.12 24.52
N TRP A 106 9.35 29.70 23.58
CA TRP A 106 9.75 29.40 22.21
C TRP A 106 9.97 30.68 21.39
N ASN A 107 9.22 31.75 21.68
CA ASN A 107 9.30 33.04 21.01
C ASN A 107 9.79 34.12 21.98
N SER A 108 10.93 33.89 22.64
CA SER A 108 11.41 34.80 23.70
C SER A 108 11.80 36.18 23.18
N SER A 109 12.22 36.27 21.92
CA SER A 109 12.73 37.49 21.29
C SER A 109 11.66 38.56 21.06
N ILE A 110 10.38 38.20 20.96
CA ILE A 110 9.29 39.14 20.66
C ILE A 110 8.68 39.80 21.92
N TYR A 111 9.13 39.40 23.11
CA TYR A 111 8.62 39.92 24.39
C TYR A 111 9.66 40.73 25.16
N ASN A 112 9.20 41.76 25.86
CA ASN A 112 9.96 42.49 26.87
C ASN A 112 9.43 42.17 28.26
N TYR A 113 10.33 41.98 29.24
CA TYR A 113 9.92 41.79 30.63
C TYR A 113 9.66 43.12 31.31
N ASN A 114 8.50 43.26 31.94
CA ASN A 114 8.13 44.41 32.75
C ASN A 114 8.22 44.02 34.23
N LYS A 115 9.21 44.60 34.94
CA LYS A 115 9.48 44.32 36.36
C LYS A 115 8.34 44.76 37.28
N ASN A 116 7.68 45.89 36.97
CA ASN A 116 6.63 46.47 37.82
C ASN A 116 5.37 45.60 37.84
N THR A 117 5.00 45.10 36.67
CA THR A 117 3.80 44.26 36.50
C THR A 117 4.11 42.76 36.55
N LYS A 118 5.37 42.39 36.80
CA LYS A 118 5.88 41.01 36.78
C LYS A 118 5.34 40.21 35.57
N SER A 119 5.43 40.79 34.38
CA SER A 119 4.81 40.19 33.17
C SER A 119 5.59 40.48 31.90
N TYR A 120 5.40 39.64 30.88
CA TYR A 120 5.97 39.80 29.54
C TYR A 120 4.97 40.49 28.61
N HIS A 121 5.44 41.52 27.91
CA HIS A 121 4.66 42.34 26.99
C HIS A 121 5.23 42.19 25.59
N LEU A 122 4.37 42.03 24.58
CA LEU A 122 4.79 41.99 23.19
C LEU A 122 5.48 43.30 22.81
N LYS A 123 6.60 43.23 22.09
CA LYS A 123 7.33 44.41 21.60
C LYS A 123 6.45 45.24 20.66
N SER A 124 6.52 46.55 20.79
CA SER A 124 5.86 47.48 19.86
C SER A 124 6.43 47.32 18.45
N GLY A 125 5.57 47.44 17.43
CA GLY A 125 5.95 47.30 16.02
C GLY A 125 5.87 45.89 15.44
N ILE A 126 5.52 44.87 16.25
CA ILE A 126 5.27 43.51 15.75
C ILE A 126 3.79 43.36 15.42
N ILE A 127 3.48 43.08 14.15
CA ILE A 127 2.13 42.72 13.71
C ILE A 127 1.92 41.22 13.97
N THR A 128 0.94 40.88 14.80
CA THR A 128 0.65 39.48 15.15
C THR A 128 -0.81 39.13 14.92
N GLY A 129 -1.10 37.85 14.72
CA GLY A 129 -2.47 37.34 14.68
C GLY A 129 -3.18 37.38 16.04
N TYR A 130 -4.47 37.08 16.05
CA TYR A 130 -5.33 37.15 17.24
C TYR A 130 -4.87 36.23 18.38
N ASP A 131 -4.41 35.01 18.05
CA ASP A 131 -4.02 34.00 19.03
C ASP A 131 -2.69 34.29 19.74
N VAL A 132 -1.97 35.34 19.33
CA VAL A 132 -0.69 35.70 19.95
C VAL A 132 -0.94 36.49 21.25
N PRO A 133 -0.47 35.99 22.42
CA PRO A 133 -0.73 36.64 23.69
C PRO A 133 0.05 37.96 23.82
N LYS A 134 -0.65 39.09 23.84
CA LYS A 134 -0.01 40.42 23.97
C LYS A 134 0.64 40.67 25.33
N LYS A 135 0.06 40.08 26.38
CA LYS A 135 0.54 40.15 27.77
C LYS A 135 0.49 38.77 28.39
N ILE A 136 1.58 38.37 29.06
CA ILE A 136 1.69 37.08 29.73
C ILE A 136 2.17 37.34 31.16
N LEU A 137 1.32 37.04 32.14
CA LEU A 137 1.69 37.13 33.55
C LEU A 137 2.78 36.10 33.87
N TRP A 138 3.77 36.52 34.65
CA TRP A 138 4.86 35.68 35.11
C TRP A 138 4.84 35.63 36.64
N GLU A 139 3.85 34.89 37.14
CA GLU A 139 3.81 34.38 38.51
C GLU A 139 4.41 32.97 38.56
#